data_AF-A0A950H1C5-F1
#
_entry.id   AF-A0A950H1C5-F1
#
_cell.length_a   1.000
_cell.length_b   1.000
_cell.length_c   1.000
_cell.angle_alpha   90.00
_cell.angle_beta   90.00
_cell.angle_gamma   90.00
#
_symmetry.space_group_name_H-M   'P 1'
#
loop_
_entity.id
_entity.type
_entity.pdbx_description
1 polymer ?
#
loop_
_entity_poly.entity_id
_entity_poly.type
_entity_poly.pdbx_seq_one_letter_code
_entity_poly.pdbx_strand_id
1 'polypeptide(L)' 'MAKIKVSNPVVELDGDEMTRIIWRLIREKLIHPYLDVDLQYFDLGVEHRDAT' A
#
# COMPACT_ATOMS: atom_id res chain seq x y z
N MET A 1 -15.08 -15.69 -4.49
CA MET A 1 -13.84 -16.31 -5.04
C MET A 1 -12.80 -16.34 -3.94
N ALA A 2 -11.94 -17.35 -3.90
CA ALA A 2 -10.77 -17.32 -3.02
C ALA A 2 -9.79 -16.25 -3.51
N LYS A 3 -9.17 -15.52 -2.58
CA LYS A 3 -8.11 -14.54 -2.91
C LYS A 3 -6.87 -15.28 -3.43
N ILE A 4 -6.14 -14.66 -4.34
CA ILE A 4 -4.86 -15.17 -4.81
C ILE A 4 -3.82 -14.93 -3.71
N LYS A 5 -3.19 -16.01 -3.23
CA LYS A 5 -2.16 -15.92 -2.20
C LYS A 5 -0.83 -15.50 -2.81
N VAL A 6 -0.23 -14.45 -2.26
CA VAL A 6 1.11 -13.99 -2.65
C VAL A 6 2.13 -14.63 -1.72
N SER A 7 3.15 -15.28 -2.27
CA SER A 7 4.10 -16.09 -1.50
C SER A 7 5.07 -15.27 -0.63
N ASN A 8 5.40 -14.06 -1.06
CA ASN A 8 6.38 -13.19 -0.41
C ASN A 8 5.77 -11.82 -0.10
N PRO A 9 6.25 -11.13 0.94
CA PRO A 9 5.81 -9.78 1.25
C PRO A 9 6.23 -8.80 0.14
N VAL A 10 5.46 -7.73 0.01
CA VAL A 10 5.76 -6.60 -0.88
C VAL A 10 5.98 -5.36 -0.03
N VAL A 11 7.05 -4.63 -0.30
CA VAL A 11 7.31 -3.35 0.34
C VAL A 11 6.43 -2.29 -0.30
N GLU A 12 5.71 -1.57 0.54
CA GLU A 12 4.83 -0.48 0.18
C GLU A 12 5.41 0.83 0.67
N LEU A 13 5.63 1.76 -0.26
CA LEU A 13 6.16 3.09 0.01
C LEU A 13 5.05 4.11 -0.28
N ASP A 14 4.49 4.72 0.75
CA ASP A 14 3.41 5.71 0.61
C ASP A 14 3.97 7.09 0.28
N GLY A 15 3.18 7.90 -0.43
CA GLY A 15 3.57 9.22 -0.92
C GLY A 15 2.76 10.36 -0.32
N ASP A 16 2.72 11.48 -1.04
CA ASP A 16 2.09 12.73 -0.58
C ASP A 16 0.84 13.12 -1.40
N GLU A 17 0.07 14.07 -0.86
CA GLU A 17 -1.01 14.78 -1.54
C GLU A 17 -2.09 13.87 -2.17
N MET A 18 -2.50 14.16 -3.42
CA MET A 18 -3.52 13.41 -4.15
C MET A 18 -3.08 11.98 -4.47
N THR A 19 -1.78 11.72 -4.61
CA THR A 19 -1.27 10.39 -4.92
C THR A 19 -1.48 9.43 -3.76
N ARG A 20 -1.32 9.88 -2.51
CA ARG A 20 -1.64 9.11 -1.29
C ARG A 20 -3.11 8.66 -1.25
N ILE A 21 -4.02 9.56 -1.64
CA ILE A 21 -5.47 9.28 -1.67
C ILE A 21 -5.81 8.26 -2.75
N ILE A 22 -5.29 8.46 -3.97
CA ILE A 22 -5.50 7.52 -5.09
C ILE A 22 -4.91 6.15 -4.75
N TRP A 23 -3.72 6.12 -4.14
CA TRP A 23 -3.05 4.88 -3.74
C TRP A 23 -3.90 4.07 -2.74
N ARG A 24 -4.47 4.72 -1.73
CA ARG A 24 -5.44 4.07 -0.82
C ARG A 24 -6.62 3.46 -1.56
N LEU A 25 -7.21 4.17 -2.53
CA LEU A 25 -8.33 3.67 -3.32
C LEU A 25 -7.95 2.46 -4.17
N ILE A 26 -6.75 2.45 -4.76
CA ILE A 26 -6.22 1.30 -5.51
C ILE A 26 -6.08 0.08 -4.58
N ARG A 27 -5.49 0.25 -3.39
CA ARG A 27 -5.34 -0.86 -2.43
C ARG A 27 -6.68 -1.46 -2.03
N GLU A 28 -7.62 -0.62 -1.64
CA GLU A 28 -8.93 -1.05 -1.14
C GLU A 28 -9.81 -1.67 -2.22
N LYS A 29 -9.82 -1.10 -3.42
CA LYS A 29 -10.75 -1.51 -4.49
C LYS A 29 -10.18 -2.52 -5.47
N LEU A 30 -8.86 -2.48 -5.69
CA LEU A 30 -8.22 -3.21 -6.80
C LEU A 30 -7.20 -4.25 -6.32
N ILE A 31 -6.73 -4.19 -5.07
CA ILE A 31 -5.73 -5.14 -4.54
C ILE A 31 -6.36 -6.08 -3.51
N HIS A 32 -6.76 -5.56 -2.34
CA HIS A 32 -7.26 -6.39 -1.22
C HIS A 32 -8.48 -7.27 -1.51
N PRO A 33 -9.39 -6.93 -2.44
CA PRO A 33 -10.49 -7.82 -2.79
C PRO A 33 -10.02 -9.09 -3.53
N TYR A 34 -8.85 -9.04 -4.16
CA TYR A 34 -8.36 -10.08 -5.07
C TYR A 34 -7.11 -10.80 -4.56
N LEU A 35 -6.25 -10.11 -3.81
CA LEU A 35 -4.97 -10.63 -3.31
C LEU A 35 -4.97 -10.79 -1.80
N ASP A 36 -4.44 -11.91 -1.33
CA ASP A 36 -3.99 -12.13 0.04
C ASP A 36 -2.47 -11.93 0.05
N VAL A 37 -2.04 -10.72 0.40
CA VAL A 37 -0.66 -10.24 0.30
C VAL A 37 -0.26 -9.53 1.58
N ASP A 38 0.96 -9.81 2.04
CA ASP A 38 1.60 -9.10 3.14
C ASP A 38 2.27 -7.82 2.60
N LEU A 39 1.81 -6.66 3.07
CA LEU A 39 2.35 -5.35 2.68
C LEU A 39 3.18 -4.77 3.83
N GLN A 40 4.48 -4.63 3.60
CA GLN A 40 5.38 -3.96 4.53
C GLN A 40 5.36 -2.46 4.26
N TYR A 41 4.58 -1.75 5.07
CA TYR A 41 4.30 -0.33 4.88
C TYR A 41 5.41 0.58 5.42
N PHE A 42 5.80 1.57 4.61
CA PHE A 42 6.65 2.70 5.00
C PHE A 42 6.01 4.00 4.50
N ASP A 43 5.82 4.95 5.40
CA ASP A 43 5.34 6.29 5.03
C ASP A 43 6.52 7.12 4.53
N LEU A 44 6.58 7.43 3.23
CA LEU A 44 7.55 8.36 2.67
C LEU A 44 6.93 9.74 2.42
N GLY A 45 5.84 10.07 3.11
CA GLY A 45 5.30 11.42 3.14
C GLY A 45 6.34 12.43 3.66
N VAL A 46 6.29 13.66 3.17
CA VAL A 46 7.30 14.69 3.48
C VAL A 46 7.44 14.94 4.99
N GLU A 47 6.33 14.93 5.73
CA GLU A 47 6.33 15.10 7.19
C GLU A 47 7.02 13.93 7.89
N HIS A 48 6.80 12.69 7.43
CA HIS A 48 7.45 11.51 8.02
C HIS A 48 8.95 11.48 7.71
N ARG A 49 9.31 11.85 6.47
CA ARG A 49 10.72 11.97 6.05
C ARG A 49 11.49 13.07 6.78
N ASP A 50 10.82 14.15 7.21
CA ASP A 50 11.48 15.21 8.00
C ASP A 50 11.64 14.79 9.46
N ALA A 51 10.67 14.03 9.99
CA ALA A 51 10.65 13.59 11.38
C ALA A 51 11.60 12.41 11.70
N THR A 52 12.17 11.74 10.70
CA THR A 52 13.00 10.53 10.84
C THR A 52 14.34 10.67 10.12
#